data_AF-A0A1N6V6V7-F1
#
_entry.id   AF-A0A1N6V6V7-F1
#
_cell.length_a   1.000
_cell.length_b   1.000
_cell.length_c   1.000
_cell.angle_alpha   90.00
_cell.angle_beta   90.00
_cell.angle_gamma   90.00
#
_symmetry.space_group_name_H-M   'P 1'
#
loop_
_entity.id
_entity.type
_entity.pdbx_description
1 polymer ?
#
loop_
_entity_poly.entity_id
_entity_poly.type
_entity_poly.pdbx_seq_one_letter_code
_entity_poly.pdbx_strand_id
1 'polypeptide(L)'
;MVKSEQLRNLIRRESKHKKKKSTSFSDKTKRNFQWRPILALIGVYIIFIMDWQWAWGILFLYWVIPDIFRGVTYFIDPVERDNNPILFWAIVISWIIMSLFSLSTLFIDFTQY
;
A
#
# COMPACT_ATOMS: atom_id res chain seq x y z
N MET A 1 19.51 -64.24 1.01
CA MET A 1 18.42 -63.80 1.91
C MET A 1 18.61 -62.41 2.55
N VAL A 2 19.85 -61.93 2.77
CA VAL A 2 20.14 -60.70 3.54
C VAL A 2 19.79 -59.37 2.82
N LYS A 3 19.82 -59.33 1.49
CA LYS A 3 19.67 -58.09 0.69
C LYS A 3 18.26 -57.47 0.76
N SER A 4 17.23 -58.26 1.02
CA SER A 4 15.83 -57.78 1.10
C SER A 4 15.51 -57.01 2.39
N GLU A 5 16.21 -57.29 3.49
CA GLU A 5 16.01 -56.57 4.75
C GLU A 5 16.66 -55.19 4.75
N GLN A 6 17.83 -55.08 4.14
CA GLN A 6 18.53 -53.81 3.95
C GLN A 6 17.68 -52.84 3.10
N LEU A 7 17.08 -53.33 2.02
CA LEU A 7 16.19 -52.54 1.17
C LEU A 7 14.94 -52.06 1.92
N ARG A 8 14.33 -52.94 2.73
CA ARG A 8 13.19 -52.58 3.59
C ARG A 8 13.53 -51.49 4.61
N ASN A 9 14.73 -51.55 5.19
CA ASN A 9 15.19 -50.56 6.17
C ASN A 9 15.51 -49.20 5.51
N LEU A 10 16.02 -49.19 4.28
CA LEU A 10 16.30 -47.96 3.53
C LEU A 10 15.00 -47.24 3.13
N ILE A 11 14.03 -47.97 2.58
CA ILE A 11 12.71 -47.40 2.21
C ILE A 11 12.00 -46.81 3.45
N ARG A 12 12.09 -47.50 4.59
CA ARG A 12 11.51 -47.05 5.86
C ARG A 12 12.19 -45.78 6.42
N ARG A 13 13.47 -45.56 6.13
CA ARG A 13 14.22 -44.34 6.52
C ARG A 13 13.83 -43.15 5.63
N GLU A 14 13.73 -43.36 4.33
CA GLU A 14 13.30 -42.34 3.36
C GLU A 14 11.88 -41.84 3.65
N SER A 15 10.94 -42.75 3.96
CA SER A 15 9.55 -42.38 4.24
C SER A 15 9.40 -41.52 5.50
N LYS A 16 10.22 -41.76 6.54
CA LYS A 16 10.23 -40.93 7.76
C LYS A 16 10.79 -39.53 7.50
N HIS A 17 11.83 -39.40 6.68
CA HIS A 17 12.38 -38.11 6.31
C HIS A 17 11.40 -37.29 5.46
N LYS A 18 10.68 -37.92 4.53
CA LYS A 18 9.68 -37.24 3.70
C LYS A 18 8.46 -36.76 4.51
N LYS A 19 7.98 -37.59 5.45
CA LYS A 19 6.83 -37.24 6.31
C LYS A 19 7.12 -36.09 7.28
N LYS A 20 8.37 -35.96 7.75
CA LYS A 20 8.77 -34.84 8.64
C LYS A 20 8.86 -33.50 7.89
N LYS A 21 9.13 -33.52 6.58
CA LYS A 21 9.25 -32.31 5.75
C LYS A 21 7.90 -31.75 5.27
N SER A 22 6.83 -32.55 5.28
CA SER A 22 5.51 -32.11 4.82
C SER A 22 4.60 -31.53 5.91
N THR A 23 5.00 -31.58 7.19
CA THR A 23 4.15 -31.15 8.31
C THR A 23 4.60 -29.85 8.98
N SER A 24 5.58 -29.13 8.42
CA SER A 24 6.02 -27.82 8.94
C SER A 24 5.60 -26.63 8.08
N PHE A 25 4.64 -26.81 7.18
CA PHE A 25 4.04 -25.72 6.39
C PHE A 25 2.79 -25.17 7.10
N SER A 26 2.84 -25.04 8.43
CA SER A 26 1.94 -24.17 9.17
C SER A 26 2.72 -22.92 9.51
N ASP A 27 3.09 -22.18 8.46
CA ASP A 27 3.44 -20.79 8.62
C ASP A 27 2.21 -20.11 9.20
N LYS A 28 2.27 -19.84 10.50
CA LYS A 28 1.47 -18.80 11.15
C LYS A 28 1.73 -17.54 10.36
N THR A 29 0.91 -17.30 9.34
CA THR A 29 0.75 -16.00 8.74
C THR A 29 0.12 -15.15 9.83
N LYS A 30 0.96 -14.57 10.71
CA LYS A 30 0.63 -13.34 11.41
C LYS A 30 0.33 -12.35 10.29
N ARG A 31 -0.92 -12.33 9.82
CA ARG A 31 -1.44 -11.21 9.05
C ARG A 31 -1.35 -10.05 10.01
N ASN A 32 -0.25 -9.28 9.90
CA ASN A 32 -0.14 -8.00 10.55
C ASN A 32 -1.36 -7.22 10.09
N PHE A 33 -2.35 -7.13 10.98
CA PHE A 33 -3.60 -6.48 10.68
C PHE A 33 -3.23 -5.04 10.34
N GLN A 34 -3.36 -4.69 9.06
CA GLN A 34 -2.97 -3.38 8.56
C GLN A 34 -4.06 -2.39 8.96
N TRP A 35 -4.15 -2.10 10.25
CA TRP A 35 -5.13 -1.17 10.80
C TRP A 35 -4.89 0.26 10.32
N ARG A 36 -3.65 0.59 9.95
CA ARG A 36 -3.26 1.93 9.44
C ARG A 36 -4.04 2.32 8.19
N PRO A 37 -4.07 1.52 7.10
CA PRO A 37 -4.89 1.83 5.93
C PRO A 37 -6.39 1.76 6.24
N ILE A 38 -6.86 0.90 7.15
CA ILE A 38 -8.28 0.84 7.53
C ILE A 38 -8.72 2.16 8.19
N LEU A 39 -7.92 2.69 9.12
CA LEU A 39 -8.21 3.95 9.79
C LEU A 39 -8.17 5.14 8.82
N ALA A 40 -7.20 5.15 7.90
CA ALA A 40 -7.13 6.16 6.85
C ALA A 40 -8.36 6.10 5.94
N LEU A 41 -8.80 4.90 5.55
CA LEU A 41 -9.95 4.70 4.67
C LEU A 41 -11.25 5.18 5.34
N ILE A 42 -11.42 4.90 6.63
CA ILE A 42 -12.56 5.40 7.43
C ILE A 42 -12.53 6.93 7.49
N GLY A 43 -11.36 7.53 7.74
CA GLY A 43 -11.21 8.99 7.77
C GLY A 43 -11.62 9.66 6.45
N VAL A 44 -11.17 9.12 5.32
CA VAL A 44 -11.58 9.60 3.99
C VAL A 44 -13.10 9.49 3.79
N TYR A 45 -13.71 8.39 4.24
CA TYR A 45 -15.16 8.20 4.13
C TYR A 45 -15.94 9.21 4.96
N ILE A 46 -15.47 9.54 6.16
CA ILE A 46 -16.07 10.56 7.02
C ILE A 46 -15.97 11.93 6.35
N ILE A 47 -14.79 12.28 5.80
CA ILE A 47 -14.58 13.54 5.06
C ILE A 47 -15.54 13.65 3.87
N PHE A 48 -15.75 12.55 3.15
CA PHE A 48 -16.67 12.49 2.02
C PHE A 48 -18.13 12.70 2.44
N ILE A 49 -18.57 12.07 3.53
CA ILE A 49 -19.96 12.19 4.02
C ILE A 49 -20.24 13.59 4.58
N MET A 50 -19.25 14.22 5.22
CA MET A 50 -19.39 15.55 5.82
C MET A 50 -19.14 16.70 4.83
N ASP A 51 -18.83 16.38 3.57
CA ASP A 51 -18.50 17.33 2.50
C ASP A 51 -17.47 18.39 2.91
N TRP A 52 -16.48 17.97 3.70
CA TRP A 52 -15.41 18.86 4.16
C TRP A 52 -14.41 19.13 3.03
N GLN A 53 -14.76 20.08 2.18
CA GLN A 53 -13.95 20.49 1.04
C GLN A 53 -12.51 20.78 1.44
N TRP A 54 -12.26 21.50 2.54
CA TRP A 54 -10.93 21.82 3.05
C TRP A 54 -10.08 20.59 3.46
N ALA A 55 -10.73 19.51 3.92
CA ALA A 55 -10.04 18.30 4.35
C ALA A 55 -9.46 17.51 3.16
N TRP A 56 -10.05 17.65 1.97
CA TRP A 56 -9.49 17.09 0.73
C TRP A 56 -8.12 17.69 0.42
N GLY A 57 -7.93 18.98 0.65
CA GLY A 57 -6.66 19.67 0.39
C GLY A 57 -5.56 19.14 1.30
N ILE A 58 -5.86 19.00 2.59
CA ILE A 58 -4.91 18.40 3.54
C ILE A 58 -4.53 16.97 3.11
N LEU A 59 -5.52 16.19 2.63
CA LEU A 59 -5.28 14.84 2.13
C LEU A 59 -4.38 14.83 0.89
N PHE A 60 -4.63 15.75 -0.06
CA PHE A 60 -3.79 15.92 -1.25
C PHE A 60 -2.35 16.31 -0.87
N LEU A 61 -2.15 17.25 0.06
CA LEU A 61 -0.83 17.60 0.58
C LEU A 61 -0.14 16.40 1.23
N TYR A 62 -0.87 15.67 2.08
CA TYR A 62 -0.37 14.49 2.77
C TYR A 62 0.14 13.42 1.80
N TRP A 63 -0.45 13.32 0.60
CA TRP A 63 -0.02 12.40 -0.44
C TRP A 63 1.13 12.93 -1.30
N VAL A 64 1.13 14.22 -1.62
CA VAL A 64 2.21 14.85 -2.41
C VAL A 64 3.55 14.79 -1.69
N ILE A 65 3.57 14.97 -0.36
CA ILE A 65 4.81 14.97 0.42
C ILE A 65 5.63 13.67 0.19
N PRO A 66 5.11 12.46 0.48
CA PRO A 66 5.85 11.22 0.23
C PRO A 66 6.12 10.97 -1.26
N ASP A 67 5.26 11.42 -2.17
CA ASP A 67 5.50 11.32 -3.62
C ASP A 67 6.73 12.14 -4.06
N ILE A 68 6.90 13.34 -3.51
CA ILE A 68 8.09 14.17 -3.73
C ILE A 68 9.34 13.48 -3.15
N PHE A 69 9.26 12.94 -1.94
CA PHE A 69 10.38 12.23 -1.32
C PHE A 69 10.77 10.94 -2.04
N ARG A 70 9.79 10.20 -2.55
CA ARG A 70 10.02 8.97 -3.32
C ARG A 70 10.48 9.26 -4.75
N GLY A 71 10.19 10.44 -5.28
CA GLY A 71 10.51 10.82 -6.66
C GLY A 71 9.70 10.05 -7.70
N VAL A 72 8.58 9.45 -7.29
CA VAL A 72 7.67 8.66 -8.14
C VAL A 72 6.25 9.06 -7.81
N THR A 73 5.49 9.49 -8.82
CA THR A 73 4.05 9.76 -8.69
C THR A 73 3.26 8.73 -9.49
N TYR A 74 2.13 8.28 -8.96
CA TYR A 74 1.24 7.33 -9.65
C TYR A 74 0.03 8.08 -10.20
N PHE A 75 0.06 8.41 -11.49
CA PHE A 75 -1.08 9.06 -12.14
C PHE A 75 -1.90 8.08 -12.97
N ILE A 76 -1.25 7.37 -13.89
CA ILE A 76 -1.83 6.25 -14.66
C ILE A 76 -0.78 5.14 -14.74
N ASP A 77 0.45 5.55 -15.03
CA ASP A 77 1.69 4.81 -14.88
C ASP A 77 2.57 5.49 -13.83
N PRO A 78 3.50 4.76 -13.19
CA PRO A 78 4.51 5.34 -12.33
C PRO A 78 5.38 6.32 -13.14
N VAL A 79 5.29 7.60 -12.80
CA VAL A 79 6.12 8.65 -13.38
C VAL A 79 7.29 8.90 -12.44
N GLU A 80 8.45 8.39 -12.83
CA GLU A 80 9.70 8.65 -12.12
C GLU A 80 10.27 10.00 -12.53
N ARG A 81 10.76 10.76 -11.56
CA ARG A 81 11.43 12.05 -11.78
C ARG A 81 12.62 11.95 -12.73
N ASP A 82 13.32 10.81 -12.73
CA ASP A 82 14.53 10.60 -13.51
C ASP A 82 14.23 10.44 -15.01
N ASN A 83 13.14 9.73 -15.34
CA ASN A 83 12.75 9.50 -16.73
C ASN A 83 12.04 10.71 -17.35
N ASN A 84 11.09 11.33 -16.63
CA ASN A 84 10.27 12.43 -17.14
C ASN A 84 10.06 13.52 -16.09
N PRO A 85 11.08 14.37 -15.83
CA PRO A 85 11.02 15.37 -14.76
C PRO A 85 9.93 16.42 -14.97
N ILE A 86 9.65 16.79 -16.23
CA ILE A 86 8.61 17.78 -16.57
C ILE A 86 7.23 17.27 -16.18
N LEU A 87 6.93 16.01 -16.52
CA LEU A 87 5.64 15.39 -16.24
C LEU A 87 5.45 15.21 -14.73
N PHE A 88 6.51 14.78 -14.03
CA PHE A 88 6.53 14.68 -12.57
C PHE A 88 6.19 16.02 -11.91
N TRP A 89 6.87 17.10 -12.28
CA TRP A 89 6.61 18.42 -11.72
C TRP A 89 5.23 18.96 -12.09
N ALA A 90 4.75 18.71 -13.32
CA ALA A 90 3.40 19.07 -13.70
C ALA A 90 2.35 18.43 -12.78
N ILE A 91 2.49 17.12 -12.51
CA ILE A 91 1.61 16.40 -11.58
C ILE A 91 1.70 17.02 -10.19
N VAL A 92 2.90 17.17 -9.63
CA VAL A 92 3.09 17.73 -8.29
C VAL A 92 2.46 19.12 -8.17
N ILE A 93 2.68 19.99 -9.16
CA ILE A 93 2.08 21.33 -9.20
C ILE A 93 0.55 21.25 -9.28
N SER A 94 -0.01 20.38 -10.12
CA SER A 94 -1.45 20.17 -10.20
C SER A 94 -2.04 19.76 -8.85
N TRP A 95 -1.39 18.85 -8.12
CA TRP A 95 -1.84 18.42 -6.79
C TRP A 95 -1.74 19.55 -5.76
N ILE A 96 -0.67 20.34 -5.78
CA ILE A 96 -0.52 21.52 -4.91
C ILE A 96 -1.62 22.54 -5.21
N ILE A 97 -1.90 22.82 -6.49
CA ILE A 97 -2.95 23.76 -6.90
C ILE A 97 -4.33 23.27 -6.44
N MET A 98 -4.66 22.00 -6.69
CA MET A 98 -5.94 21.41 -6.23
C MET A 98 -6.07 21.50 -4.72
N SER A 99 -4.98 21.25 -3.99
CA SER A 99 -5.00 21.39 -2.55
C SER A 99 -5.18 22.83 -2.09
N LEU A 100 -4.52 23.80 -2.73
CA LEU A 100 -4.69 25.20 -2.36
C LEU A 100 -6.12 25.66 -2.64
N PHE A 101 -6.70 25.23 -3.75
CA PHE A 101 -8.08 25.51 -4.10
C PHE A 101 -9.05 24.91 -3.07
N SER A 102 -8.81 23.68 -2.63
CA SER A 102 -9.63 23.05 -1.60
C SER A 102 -9.41 23.71 -0.23
N LEU A 103 -8.18 24.09 0.13
CA LEU A 103 -7.90 24.81 1.38
C LEU A 103 -8.46 26.23 1.39
N SER A 104 -8.59 26.87 0.23
CA SER A 104 -9.14 28.23 0.16
C SER A 104 -10.61 28.27 0.57
N THR A 105 -11.35 27.14 0.48
CA THR A 105 -12.73 27.05 1.00
C THR A 105 -12.81 27.25 2.51
N LEU A 106 -11.71 27.09 3.25
CA LEU A 106 -11.66 27.39 4.68
C LEU A 106 -11.68 28.90 4.92
N PHE A 107 -11.07 29.67 4.02
CA PHE A 107 -10.97 31.13 4.12
C PHE A 107 -12.10 31.86 3.38
N ILE A 108 -12.70 31.21 2.38
CA ILE A 108 -13.76 31.77 1.53
C ILE A 108 -14.96 30.84 1.60
N ASP A 109 -15.96 31.22 2.38
CA ASP A 109 -17.29 30.60 2.36
C ASP A 109 -17.99 31.00 1.05
N PHE A 110 -17.80 30.21 -0.01
CA PHE A 110 -18.57 30.33 -1.26
C PHE A 110 -20.07 30.01 -1.06
N THR A 111 -20.46 29.58 0.14
CA THR A 111 -21.83 29.30 0.58
C THR A 111 -22.68 30.56 0.81
N GLN A 112 -22.10 31.76 0.69
CA GLN A 112 -22.80 33.05 0.88
C GLN A 112 -23.21 33.77 -0.42
N TYR A 113 -23.20 33.09 -1.58
CA TYR A 113 -23.75 33.64 -2.83
C TYR A 113 -24.80 32.71 -3.46
#